data_AF-A0A6S7CLW4-F1
#
_entry.id   AF-A0A6S7CLW4-F1
#
_cell.length_a   1.000
_cell.length_b   1.000
_cell.length_c   1.000
_cell.angle_alpha   90.00
_cell.angle_beta   90.00
_cell.angle_gamma   90.00
#
_symmetry.space_group_name_H-M   'P 1'
#
loop_
_entity.id
_entity.type
_entity.pdbx_description
1 polymer ?
#
loop_
_entity_poly.entity_id
_entity_poly.type
_entity_poly.pdbx_seq_one_letter_code
_entity_poly.pdbx_strand_id
1 'polypeptide(L)'
;MHAPIQLWRAADDRHQPHPYYDEAVRADLPRTPEYHVVASAGHYDFLPPCNARLSRKTPEVCNSLPDFDRAAFHERFNANVVQFFQAMLR
;
A
#
# COMPACT_ATOMS: atom_id res chain seq x y z
N MET A 1 7.66 -1.20 -19.90
CA MET A 1 6.30 -0.65 -19.66
C MET A 1 6.40 0.87 -19.62
N HIS A 2 5.59 1.63 -20.38
CA HIS A 2 5.73 3.08 -20.56
C HIS A 2 4.58 3.91 -19.95
N ALA A 3 3.75 3.30 -19.09
CA ALA A 3 2.67 4.02 -18.40
C ALA A 3 3.23 4.81 -17.21
N PRO A 4 2.56 5.89 -16.75
CA PRO A 4 2.83 6.47 -15.44
C PRO A 4 2.53 5.44 -14.35
N ILE A 5 3.36 5.39 -13.31
CA ILE A 5 3.23 4.42 -12.22
C ILE A 5 3.25 5.15 -10.89
N GLN A 6 2.28 4.83 -10.05
CA GLN A 6 2.27 5.12 -8.63
C GLN A 6 2.53 3.80 -7.90
N LEU A 7 3.60 3.73 -7.11
CA LEU A 7 4.02 2.53 -6.38
C LEU A 7 3.97 2.80 -4.88
N TRP A 8 3.26 1.95 -4.15
CA TRP A 8 3.05 2.06 -2.71
C TRP A 8 3.62 0.85 -1.98
N ARG A 9 4.43 1.07 -0.96
CA ARG A 9 5.05 0.02 -0.14
C ARG A 9 4.64 0.16 1.33
N ALA A 10 4.34 -0.97 1.99
CA ALA A 10 4.24 -1.05 3.45
C ALA A 10 5.65 -1.02 4.08
N ALA A 11 5.92 -0.08 4.98
CA ALA A 11 7.25 0.04 5.60
C ALA A 11 7.62 -1.16 6.48
N ASP A 12 6.62 -1.79 7.11
CA ASP A 12 6.77 -2.89 8.07
C ASP A 12 6.21 -4.20 7.51
N ASP A 13 6.26 -4.36 6.18
CA ASP A 13 5.88 -5.58 5.51
C ASP A 13 6.82 -6.75 5.90
N ARG A 14 6.23 -7.81 6.45
CA ARG A 14 6.95 -9.04 6.84
C ARG A 14 6.84 -10.17 5.82
N HIS A 15 5.95 -10.05 4.83
CA HIS A 15 5.80 -11.00 3.72
C HIS A 15 6.64 -10.58 2.51
N GLN A 16 6.74 -9.28 2.27
CA GLN A 16 7.55 -8.65 1.23
C GLN A 16 8.54 -7.64 1.85
N PRO A 17 9.48 -8.10 2.69
CA PRO A 17 10.37 -7.20 3.40
C PRO A 17 11.31 -6.45 2.44
N HIS A 18 11.46 -5.15 2.69
CA HIS A 18 12.52 -4.35 2.10
C HIS A 18 13.90 -4.96 2.41
N PRO A 19 14.88 -4.92 1.48
CA PRO A 19 14.85 -4.23 0.18
C PRO A 19 14.59 -5.15 -1.03
N TYR A 20 13.88 -6.26 -0.88
CA TYR A 20 13.91 -7.34 -1.88
C TYR A 20 12.75 -7.34 -2.89
N TYR A 21 11.77 -6.44 -2.76
CA TYR A 21 10.51 -6.53 -3.53
C TYR A 21 10.21 -5.23 -4.27
N ASP A 22 9.52 -4.27 -3.65
CA ASP A 22 9.12 -3.01 -4.27
C ASP A 22 10.32 -2.21 -4.79
N GLU A 23 11.48 -2.37 -4.17
CA GLU A 23 12.71 -1.68 -4.53
C GLU A 23 13.24 -2.18 -5.88
N ALA A 24 13.20 -3.50 -6.10
CA ALA A 24 13.60 -4.11 -7.36
C ALA A 24 12.66 -3.65 -8.48
N VAL A 25 11.34 -3.66 -8.21
CA VAL A 25 10.35 -3.10 -9.14
C VAL A 25 10.67 -1.65 -9.44
N ARG A 26 10.85 -0.80 -8.42
CA ARG A 26 11.16 0.63 -8.59
C ARG A 26 12.43 0.86 -9.42
N ALA A 27 13.47 0.05 -9.20
CA ALA A 27 14.76 0.17 -9.89
C ALA A 27 14.68 -0.21 -11.37
N ASP A 28 13.82 -1.17 -11.72
CA ASP A 28 13.71 -1.71 -13.08
C ASP A 28 12.69 -0.95 -13.95
N LEU A 29 11.98 0.03 -13.40
CA LEU A 29 11.06 0.86 -14.16
C LEU A 29 11.81 1.87 -15.05
N PRO A 30 11.45 1.98 -16.35
CA PRO A 30 12.15 2.86 -17.29
C PRO A 30 11.94 4.36 -17.00
N ARG A 31 10.99 4.70 -16.14
CA ARG A 31 10.79 6.04 -15.59
C ARG A 31 10.58 5.90 -14.08
N THR A 32 11.15 6.83 -13.32
CA THR A 32 10.96 6.87 -11.87
C THR A 32 9.47 6.99 -11.54
N PRO A 33 8.90 6.07 -10.75
CA PRO A 33 7.50 6.13 -10.36
C PRO A 33 7.27 7.20 -9.28
N GLU A 34 6.03 7.64 -9.12
CA GLU A 34 5.59 8.27 -7.88
C GLU A 34 5.61 7.20 -6.78
N TYR A 35 6.49 7.36 -5.79
CA TYR A 35 6.79 6.30 -4.82
C TYR A 35 6.42 6.71 -3.40
N HIS A 36 5.59 5.89 -2.76
CA HIS A 36 5.09 6.10 -1.41
C HIS A 36 5.49 4.96 -0.49
N VAL A 37 6.06 5.31 0.66
CA VAL A 37 6.35 4.35 1.74
C VAL A 37 5.44 4.68 2.92
N VAL A 38 4.57 3.74 3.28
CA VAL A 38 3.59 3.92 4.34
C VAL A 38 4.16 3.42 5.65
N ALA A 39 4.54 4.35 6.54
CA ALA A 39 5.06 4.03 7.87
C ALA A 39 4.04 3.23 8.70
N SER A 40 4.52 2.26 9.47
CA SER A 40 3.71 1.38 10.34
C SER A 40 2.70 0.49 9.63
N ALA A 41 2.62 0.52 8.29
CA ALA A 41 1.78 -0.39 7.52
C ALA A 41 2.48 -1.74 7.35
N GLY A 42 1.73 -2.82 7.54
CA GLY A 42 2.08 -4.17 7.13
C GLY A 42 1.45 -4.56 5.79
N HIS A 43 1.77 -5.76 5.32
CA HIS A 43 1.37 -6.27 3.99
C HIS A 43 -0.12 -6.10 3.68
N TYR A 44 -0.97 -6.49 4.63
CA TYR A 44 -2.42 -6.53 4.44
C TYR A 44 -3.13 -5.21 4.72
N ASP A 45 -2.40 -4.14 5.08
CA ASP A 45 -3.00 -2.84 5.36
C ASP A 45 -3.48 -2.09 4.12
N PHE A 46 -3.13 -2.58 2.92
CA PHE A 46 -3.70 -2.14 1.65
C PHE A 46 -5.01 -2.85 1.28
N LEU A 47 -5.43 -3.86 2.05
CA LEU A 47 -6.77 -4.45 1.93
C LEU A 47 -7.76 -3.65 2.77
N PRO A 48 -9.01 -3.44 2.30
CA PRO A 48 -10.02 -2.73 3.06
C PRO A 48 -10.20 -3.28 4.48
N PRO A 49 -10.56 -2.43 5.47
CA PRO A 49 -10.80 -2.88 6.83
C PRO A 49 -11.76 -4.07 6.91
N CYS A 50 -11.38 -5.09 7.67
CA CYS A 50 -12.24 -6.24 7.92
C CYS A 50 -13.42 -5.87 8.83
N ASN A 51 -14.56 -6.52 8.60
CA ASN A 51 -15.63 -6.51 9.60
C ASN A 51 -15.27 -7.38 10.82
N ALA A 52 -15.99 -7.19 11.92
CA ALA A 52 -15.72 -7.87 13.18
C ALA A 52 -15.73 -9.41 13.08
N ARG A 53 -16.53 -10.00 12.17
CA ARG A 53 -16.55 -11.45 11.97
C ARG A 53 -15.26 -11.95 11.33
N LEU A 54 -14.76 -11.25 10.32
CA LEU A 54 -13.51 -11.57 9.65
C LEU A 54 -12.31 -11.37 10.57
N SER A 55 -12.25 -10.27 11.33
CA SER A 55 -11.14 -10.03 12.27
C SER A 55 -10.97 -11.13 13.33
N ARG A 56 -12.05 -11.82 13.70
CA ARG A 56 -11.98 -12.99 14.59
C ARG A 56 -11.53 -14.27 13.90
N LYS A 57 -11.79 -14.42 12.60
CA LYS A 57 -11.48 -15.65 11.83
C LYS A 57 -10.09 -15.63 11.21
N THR A 58 -9.61 -14.46 10.81
CA THR A 58 -8.34 -14.27 10.09
C THR A 58 -7.59 -13.04 10.66
N PRO A 59 -7.25 -13.04 11.96
CA PRO A 59 -6.61 -11.90 12.61
C PRO A 59 -5.28 -11.50 11.93
N GLU A 60 -4.55 -12.43 11.35
CA GLU A 60 -3.29 -12.20 10.63
C GLU A 60 -3.41 -11.31 9.40
N VAL A 61 -4.59 -11.32 8.74
CA VAL A 61 -4.90 -10.42 7.61
C VAL A 61 -5.58 -9.15 8.11
N CYS A 62 -6.45 -9.30 9.10
CA CYS A 62 -7.39 -8.25 9.49
C CYS A 62 -6.87 -7.28 10.53
N ASN A 63 -5.88 -7.67 11.33
CA ASN A 63 -5.33 -6.81 12.37
C ASN A 63 -4.08 -6.10 11.86
N SER A 64 -4.09 -4.77 11.95
CA SER A 64 -2.92 -3.94 11.69
C SER A 64 -1.94 -4.00 12.87
N LEU A 65 -0.74 -3.48 12.64
CA LEU A 65 0.18 -3.19 13.75
C LEU A 65 -0.45 -2.18 14.72
N PRO A 66 -0.03 -2.19 16.00
CA PRO A 66 -0.38 -1.14 16.94
C PRO A 66 -0.11 0.24 16.32
N ASP A 67 -1.00 1.18 16.58
CA ASP A 67 -0.92 2.57 16.12
C ASP A 67 -1.09 2.81 14.60
N PHE A 68 -1.38 1.76 13.81
CA PHE A 68 -1.76 1.92 12.42
C PHE A 68 -3.28 1.95 12.24
N ASP A 69 -3.83 3.13 11.94
CA ASP A 69 -5.24 3.28 11.57
C ASP A 69 -5.45 2.96 10.08
N ARG A 70 -5.82 1.70 9.80
CA ARG A 70 -6.12 1.22 8.45
C ARG A 70 -7.26 1.97 7.78
N ALA A 71 -8.31 2.33 8.51
CA ALA A 71 -9.45 3.03 7.91
C ALA A 71 -9.06 4.45 7.47
N ALA A 72 -8.40 5.20 8.35
CA ALA A 72 -7.91 6.53 8.00
C ALA A 72 -6.84 6.48 6.89
N PHE A 73 -6.01 5.43 6.86
CA PHE A 73 -5.10 5.19 5.75
C PHE A 73 -5.85 5.04 4.42
N HIS A 74 -6.87 4.19 4.36
CA HIS A 74 -7.64 3.98 3.13
C HIS A 74 -8.33 5.25 2.62
N GLU A 75 -8.85 6.10 3.49
CA GLU A 75 -9.42 7.40 3.07
C GLU A 75 -8.38 8.25 2.32
N ARG A 76 -7.16 8.37 2.87
CA ARG A 76 -6.07 9.12 2.24
C ARG A 76 -5.55 8.42 0.99
N PHE A 77 -5.33 7.11 1.05
CA PHE A 77 -4.81 6.31 -0.06
C PHE A 77 -5.74 6.40 -1.27
N ASN A 78 -7.04 6.19 -1.07
CA ASN A 78 -8.04 6.26 -2.15
C ASN A 78 -8.08 7.63 -2.81
N ALA A 79 -8.02 8.72 -2.02
CA ALA A 79 -7.97 10.07 -2.56
C ALA A 79 -6.72 10.30 -3.44
N ASN A 80 -5.54 9.85 -2.99
CA ASN A 80 -4.30 9.97 -3.75
C ASN A 80 -4.33 9.14 -5.05
N VAL A 81 -4.89 7.92 -5.02
CA VAL A 81 -5.03 7.08 -6.22
C VAL A 81 -5.96 7.73 -7.25
N VAL A 82 -7.10 8.28 -6.81
CA VAL A 82 -8.01 9.01 -7.70
C VAL A 82 -7.32 10.23 -8.29
N GLN A 83 -6.61 11.01 -7.48
CA GLN A 83 -5.87 12.18 -7.96
C GLN A 83 -4.79 11.80 -8.99
N PHE A 84 -4.06 10.71 -8.75
CA PHE A 84 -3.07 10.21 -9.69
C PHE A 84 -3.69 9.84 -11.04
N PHE A 85 -4.78 9.08 -11.05
CA PHE A 85 -5.48 8.74 -12.28
C PHE A 85 -6.02 9.98 -13.01
N GLN A 86 -6.59 10.93 -12.27
CA GLN A 86 -7.05 12.19 -12.86
C GLN A 86 -5.91 13.00 -13.47
N ALA A 87 -4.68 12.92 -12.96
CA ALA A 87 -3.55 13.63 -13.53
C ALA A 87 -2.96 12.92 -14.76
N MET A 88 -3.01 11.58 -14.78
CA MET A 88 -2.27 10.75 -15.76
C MET A 88 -3.11 10.21 -16.92
N LEU A 89 -4.44 10.19 -16.79
CA LEU A 89 -5.36 9.62 -17.79
C LEU A 89 -6.25 10.66 -18.50
N ARG A 90 -5.97 11.94 -18.32
CA ARG A 90 -6.67 13.00 -19.05
C ARG A 90 -6.13 13.15 -20.47
#